data_AF-A0A1F3KUS4-F1
#
_entry.id   AF-A0A1F3KUS4-F1
#
_cell.length_a   1.000
_cell.length_b   1.000
_cell.length_c   1.000
_cell.angle_alpha   90.00
_cell.angle_beta   90.00
_cell.angle_gamma   90.00
#
_symmetry.space_group_name_H-M   'P 1'
#
loop_
_entity.id
_entity.type
_entity.pdbx_description
1 polymer ?
#
loop_
_entity_poly.entity_id
_entity_poly.type
_entity_poly.pdbx_seq_one_letter_code
_entity_poly.pdbx_strand_id
1 'polypeptide(L)'
;MAGKQTDEKPKSKKSGTNKFHLVRDYLLENFDIRYNNVSTNFEYKEKDQQFYEPMNENDIFIKMQLDGLSFSLSNLVAFLKSSMVHRYNPFIQYFESLPLWDGKTDFIQELVSFVNLKPELCDRFDKHFKKWLVRVVKCALVDSYFNKQAFILVHDKQNSGKSTFCRFLCPPSLKNYIAENLSIDKDSRILLTTNLLINLDELSTLSKVEINSLKSLFSKDKINDRLPYDRKNSIIPRRASFIGSTNQAEFLNDESGSVRWLCFEIRSIDWSYKEKVNIDNVWAQAYTLYKSGFHCDLTPEEIKENEEYNRQFNITTTEFELIHKYLSPGTRENHGCFMTATDILLYIAEQTGGKVKLNNINVGRALKMLSFARDKNYPDKNYGYFVFKKI
;
A
#
# COMPACT_ATOMS: atom_id res chain seq x y z
N MET A 1 29.22 42.42 55.91
CA MET A 1 29.75 41.78 54.68
C MET A 1 28.72 40.77 54.19
N ALA A 2 28.66 40.55 52.87
CA ALA A 2 27.63 39.85 52.10
C ALA A 2 26.33 40.68 51.97
N GLY A 3 26.03 41.37 50.86
CA GLY A 3 26.35 41.07 49.46
C GLY A 3 25.02 40.89 48.74
N LYS A 4 24.29 42.00 48.49
CA LYS A 4 23.05 42.00 47.71
C LYS A 4 23.37 41.55 46.28
N GLN A 5 23.03 40.31 45.93
CA GLN A 5 22.97 39.88 44.54
C GLN A 5 21.76 40.54 43.89
N THR A 6 22.04 41.55 43.09
CA THR A 6 21.11 42.09 42.09
C THR A 6 21.02 41.09 40.95
N ASP A 7 19.91 40.35 40.88
CA ASP A 7 19.49 39.65 39.67
C ASP A 7 19.11 40.68 38.60
N GLU A 8 20.10 41.12 37.82
CA GLU A 8 19.86 41.82 36.56
C GLU A 8 19.23 40.83 35.57
N LYS A 9 17.89 40.86 35.48
CA LYS A 9 17.17 40.33 34.32
C LYS A 9 17.77 40.94 33.05
N PRO A 10 18.03 40.15 31.99
CA PRO A 10 18.59 40.69 30.76
C PRO A 10 17.64 41.74 30.18
N LYS A 11 18.15 42.96 30.04
CA LYS A 11 17.47 44.12 29.48
C LYS A 11 16.84 43.75 28.14
N SER A 12 15.51 43.87 28.05
CA SER A 12 14.79 43.76 26.77
C SER A 12 15.35 44.81 25.81
N LYS A 13 15.94 44.34 24.71
CA LYS A 13 16.40 45.25 23.65
C LYS A 13 15.19 45.93 23.03
N LYS A 14 15.31 47.26 22.93
CA LYS A 14 14.31 48.22 22.46
C LYS A 14 13.71 47.83 21.11
N SER A 15 12.38 48.00 21.07
CA SER A 15 11.46 48.13 19.94
C SER A 15 12.00 48.92 18.74
N GLY A 16 12.73 48.24 17.86
CA GLY A 16 12.55 48.43 16.42
C GLY A 16 11.74 47.23 15.92
N THR A 17 10.65 47.44 15.19
CA THR A 17 9.77 46.35 14.75
C THR A 17 10.60 45.34 13.98
N ASN A 18 10.84 44.16 14.57
CA ASN A 18 11.64 43.12 13.96
C ASN A 18 11.02 42.79 12.59
N LYS A 19 11.84 42.78 11.52
CA LYS A 19 11.36 42.48 10.16
C LYS A 19 10.59 41.16 10.10
N PHE A 20 10.95 40.17 10.92
CA PHE A 20 10.19 38.91 11.02
C PHE A 20 8.77 39.09 11.58
N HIS A 21 8.54 40.02 12.51
CA HIS A 21 7.20 40.33 13.00
C HIS A 21 6.37 41.03 11.92
N LEU A 22 6.97 42.02 11.22
CA LEU A 22 6.30 42.70 10.11
C LEU A 22 5.88 41.71 9.00
N VAL A 23 6.77 40.79 8.65
CA VAL A 23 6.48 39.75 7.65
C VAL A 23 5.41 38.78 8.15
N ARG A 24 5.49 38.33 9.41
CA ARG A 24 4.44 37.48 9.99
C ARG A 24 3.08 38.15 9.90
N ASP A 25 2.99 39.41 10.33
CA ASP A 25 1.72 40.14 10.38
C ASP A 25 1.17 40.36 8.96
N TYR A 26 2.02 40.75 8.00
CA TYR A 26 1.65 40.83 6.58
C TYR A 26 1.16 39.49 6.02
N LEU A 27 1.87 38.39 6.28
CA LEU A 27 1.47 37.08 5.77
C LEU A 27 0.15 36.61 6.38
N LEU A 28 -0.07 36.85 7.69
CA LEU A 28 -1.31 36.51 8.38
C LEU A 28 -2.51 37.35 7.92
N GLU A 29 -2.28 38.59 7.49
CA GLU A 29 -3.32 39.47 6.94
C GLU A 29 -3.72 39.06 5.52
N ASN A 30 -2.76 38.66 4.67
CA ASN A 30 -3.00 38.41 3.25
C ASN A 30 -3.27 36.94 2.91
N PHE A 31 -2.74 35.99 3.70
CA PHE A 31 -2.73 34.57 3.36
C PHE A 31 -3.03 33.67 4.54
N ASP A 32 -3.54 32.47 4.25
CA ASP A 32 -3.46 31.33 5.16
C ASP A 32 -2.39 30.38 4.63
N ILE A 33 -1.28 30.23 5.36
CA ILE A 33 -0.15 29.38 4.96
C ILE A 33 -0.05 28.19 5.91
N ARG A 34 0.12 27.00 5.33
CA ARG A 34 0.30 25.76 6.07
C ARG A 34 1.37 24.87 5.43
N TYR A 35 1.99 24.03 6.24
CA TYR A 35 2.94 23.02 5.79
C TYR A 35 2.27 21.64 5.80
N ASN A 36 2.20 21.00 4.65
CA ASN A 36 1.65 19.65 4.51
C ASN A 36 2.71 18.62 4.91
N ASN A 37 2.52 17.93 6.04
CA ASN A 37 3.47 16.93 6.52
C ASN A 37 3.51 15.66 5.66
N VAL A 38 2.51 15.42 4.81
CA VAL A 38 2.42 14.23 3.96
C VAL A 38 3.08 14.48 2.60
N SER A 39 2.67 15.54 1.89
CA SER A 39 3.29 15.91 0.60
C SER A 39 4.63 16.64 0.77
N THR A 40 4.93 17.11 1.99
CA THR A 40 6.14 17.84 2.38
C THR A 40 6.33 19.20 1.71
N ASN A 41 5.23 19.79 1.24
CA ASN A 41 5.18 21.08 0.56
C ASN A 41 4.44 22.14 1.40
N PHE A 42 4.77 23.40 1.16
CA PHE A 42 3.95 24.52 1.62
C PHE A 42 2.72 24.69 0.74
N GLU A 43 1.61 25.01 1.37
CA GLU A 43 0.36 25.33 0.70
C GLU A 43 -0.13 26.66 1.24
N TYR A 44 -0.78 27.44 0.38
CA TYR A 44 -1.37 28.71 0.77
C TYR A 44 -2.72 28.92 0.08
N LYS A 45 -3.47 29.86 0.62
CA LYS A 45 -4.62 30.46 -0.05
C LYS A 45 -4.72 31.93 0.34
N GLU A 46 -5.30 32.74 -0.53
CA GLU A 46 -5.71 34.09 -0.16
C GLU A 46 -6.93 34.03 0.78
N LYS A 47 -7.17 35.10 1.56
CA LYS A 47 -8.20 35.10 2.61
C LYS A 47 -9.63 34.91 2.10
N ASP A 48 -9.89 35.39 0.90
CA ASP A 48 -11.16 35.30 0.17
C ASP A 48 -11.31 33.96 -0.57
N GLN A 49 -10.24 33.18 -0.71
CA GLN A 49 -10.27 31.90 -1.39
C GLN A 49 -10.65 30.73 -0.46
N GLN A 50 -11.32 29.74 -1.03
CA GLN A 50 -11.76 28.55 -0.30
C GLN A 50 -10.71 27.43 -0.29
N PHE A 51 -9.97 27.24 -1.38
CA PHE A 51 -9.09 26.09 -1.58
C PHE A 51 -7.62 26.48 -1.43
N TYR A 52 -6.85 25.58 -0.83
CA TYR A 52 -5.40 25.69 -0.75
C TYR A 52 -4.75 25.22 -2.05
N GLU A 53 -3.71 25.93 -2.47
CA GLU A 53 -2.89 25.59 -3.63
C GLU A 53 -1.43 25.42 -3.22
N PRO A 54 -0.61 24.68 -4.01
CA PRO A 54 0.82 24.61 -3.79
C PRO A 54 1.44 26.01 -3.76
N MET A 55 2.19 26.31 -2.71
CA MET A 55 2.83 27.61 -2.55
C MET A 55 4.13 27.68 -3.36
N ASN A 56 4.26 28.70 -4.20
CA ASN A 56 5.52 29.13 -4.78
C ASN A 56 6.09 30.27 -3.93
N GLU A 57 7.22 30.05 -3.26
CA GLU A 57 7.78 31.06 -2.34
C GLU A 57 8.20 32.35 -3.07
N ASN A 58 8.49 32.27 -4.36
CA ASN A 58 8.87 33.43 -5.16
C ASN A 58 7.68 34.37 -5.40
N ASP A 59 6.47 33.84 -5.56
CA ASP A 59 5.28 34.66 -5.80
C ASP A 59 4.95 35.50 -4.56
N ILE A 60 5.01 34.88 -3.37
CA ILE A 60 4.85 35.58 -2.09
C ILE A 60 5.96 36.61 -1.90
N PHE A 61 7.21 36.25 -2.19
CA PHE A 61 8.33 37.17 -2.09
C PHE A 61 8.16 38.40 -2.99
N ILE A 62 7.78 38.22 -4.25
CA ILE A 62 7.58 39.35 -5.19
C ILE A 62 6.40 40.22 -4.74
N LYS A 63 5.27 39.63 -4.31
CA LYS A 63 4.12 40.41 -3.79
C LYS A 63 4.51 41.27 -2.59
N MET A 64 5.27 40.71 -1.63
CA MET A 64 5.79 41.46 -0.48
C MET A 64 6.66 42.65 -0.91
N GLN A 65 7.51 42.49 -1.92
CA GLN A 65 8.36 43.60 -2.42
C GLN A 65 7.51 44.69 -3.09
N LEU A 66 6.50 44.30 -3.88
CA LEU A 66 5.58 45.24 -4.54
C LEU A 66 4.77 46.06 -3.53
N ASP A 67 4.41 45.46 -2.40
CA ASP A 67 3.71 46.12 -1.29
C ASP A 67 4.64 46.92 -0.35
N GLY A 68 5.92 47.07 -0.72
CA GLY A 68 6.89 47.90 -0.01
C GLY A 68 7.56 47.21 1.19
N LEU A 69 7.38 45.91 1.39
CA LEU A 69 7.96 45.16 2.50
C LEU A 69 9.30 44.51 2.11
N SER A 70 10.41 45.18 2.42
CA SER A 70 11.75 44.69 2.12
C SER A 70 12.18 43.52 3.05
N PHE A 71 12.12 42.30 2.53
CA PHE A 71 12.57 41.08 3.19
C PHE A 71 13.26 40.13 2.21
N SER A 72 14.43 39.56 2.53
CA SER A 72 15.15 38.66 1.60
C SER A 72 14.46 37.30 1.47
N LEU A 73 14.52 36.69 0.28
CA LEU A 73 13.96 35.36 0.01
C LEU A 73 14.51 34.27 0.96
N SER A 74 15.81 34.32 1.29
CA SER A 74 16.43 33.37 2.24
C SER A 74 15.78 33.42 3.63
N ASN A 75 15.49 34.63 4.14
CA ASN A 75 14.79 34.81 5.41
C ASN A 75 13.31 34.40 5.32
N LEU A 76 12.65 34.61 4.16
CA LEU A 76 11.29 34.11 3.93
C LEU A 76 11.25 32.58 4.00
N VAL A 77 12.16 31.91 3.29
CA VAL A 77 12.28 30.44 3.34
C VAL A 77 12.59 29.96 4.77
N ALA A 78 13.45 30.68 5.50
CA ALA A 78 13.73 30.35 6.90
C ALA A 78 12.50 30.54 7.81
N PHE A 79 11.70 31.59 7.58
CA PHE A 79 10.44 31.81 8.27
C PHE A 79 9.44 30.69 7.99
N LEU A 80 9.25 30.32 6.72
CA LEU A 80 8.32 29.27 6.30
C LEU A 80 8.68 27.92 6.94
N LYS A 81 9.96 27.58 7.00
CA LYS A 81 10.45 26.33 7.62
C LYS A 81 10.48 26.32 9.15
N SER A 82 10.19 27.46 9.78
CA SER A 82 10.17 27.57 11.24
C SER A 82 8.86 27.07 11.83
N SER A 83 8.77 27.04 13.16
CA SER A 83 7.53 26.72 13.89
C SER A 83 6.44 27.81 13.75
N MET A 84 6.70 28.89 13.02
CA MET A 84 5.72 29.95 12.76
C MET A 84 4.63 29.54 11.76
N VAL A 85 4.91 28.57 10.89
CA VAL A 85 3.92 28.03 9.95
C VAL A 85 3.28 26.79 10.56
N HIS A 86 1.94 26.77 10.57
CA HIS A 86 1.18 25.64 11.08
C HIS A 86 1.41 24.40 10.20
N ARG A 87 1.72 23.27 10.84
CA ARG A 87 1.87 21.98 10.18
C ARG A 87 0.55 21.24 10.23
N TYR A 88 0.11 20.72 9.10
CA TYR A 88 -1.11 19.95 9.01
C TYR A 88 -0.85 18.57 8.38
N ASN A 89 -1.65 17.59 8.76
CA ASN A 89 -1.67 16.28 8.13
C ASN A 89 -3.05 16.10 7.45
N PRO A 90 -3.11 16.01 6.11
CA PRO A 90 -4.36 15.89 5.37
C PRO A 90 -5.16 14.66 5.75
N PHE A 91 -4.52 13.54 6.13
CA PHE A 91 -5.22 12.34 6.54
C PHE A 91 -5.85 12.48 7.91
N ILE A 92 -5.13 13.05 8.89
CA ILE A 92 -5.69 13.34 10.22
C ILE A 92 -6.88 14.29 10.05
N GLN A 93 -6.70 15.40 9.33
CA GLN A 93 -7.76 16.38 9.09
C GLN A 93 -9.00 15.75 8.44
N TYR A 94 -8.79 14.91 7.41
CA TYR A 94 -9.90 14.21 6.76
C TYR A 94 -10.65 13.31 7.74
N PHE A 95 -9.99 12.35 8.39
CA PHE A 95 -10.65 11.39 9.27
C PHE A 95 -11.30 12.04 10.49
N GLU A 96 -10.72 13.11 11.04
CA GLU A 96 -11.30 13.87 12.15
C GLU A 96 -12.49 14.76 11.73
N SER A 97 -12.57 15.13 10.45
CA SER A 97 -13.70 15.91 9.90
C SER A 97 -14.93 15.07 9.55
N LEU A 98 -14.78 13.74 9.51
CA LEU A 98 -15.87 12.83 9.16
C LEU A 98 -16.98 12.85 10.22
N PRO A 99 -18.25 12.61 9.80
CA PRO A 99 -19.35 12.48 10.74
C PRO A 99 -19.11 11.28 11.68
N LEU A 100 -19.62 11.36 12.90
CA LEU A 100 -19.61 10.23 13.82
C LEU A 100 -20.54 9.13 13.29
N TRP A 101 -20.01 7.91 13.20
CA TRP A 101 -20.82 6.75 12.87
C TRP A 101 -21.64 6.31 14.08
N ASP A 102 -22.96 6.16 13.89
CA ASP A 102 -23.91 5.85 14.95
C ASP A 102 -23.94 4.37 15.38
N GLY A 103 -23.18 3.51 14.68
CA GLY A 103 -23.12 2.09 14.93
C GLY A 103 -24.34 1.30 14.44
N LYS A 104 -25.31 1.93 13.78
CA LYS A 104 -26.56 1.28 13.34
C LYS A 104 -26.49 0.82 11.88
N THR A 105 -26.08 1.71 10.98
CA THR A 105 -26.02 1.43 9.54
C THR A 105 -24.65 0.87 9.18
N ASP A 106 -24.56 -0.33 8.62
CA ASP A 106 -23.28 -0.87 8.15
C ASP A 106 -22.99 -0.37 6.71
N PHE A 107 -22.40 0.82 6.60
CA PHE A 107 -22.02 1.44 5.33
C PHE A 107 -20.96 0.63 4.57
N ILE A 108 -20.06 -0.06 5.28
CA ILE A 108 -19.11 -0.99 4.66
C ILE A 108 -19.89 -2.14 4.02
N GLN A 109 -20.87 -2.73 4.72
CA GLN A 109 -21.72 -3.79 4.17
C GLN A 109 -22.54 -3.30 2.96
N GLU A 110 -23.06 -2.08 3.05
CA GLU A 110 -23.79 -1.47 1.94
C GLU A 110 -22.90 -1.36 0.69
N LEU A 111 -21.65 -0.89 0.82
CA LEU A 111 -20.72 -0.78 -0.29
C LEU A 111 -20.36 -2.14 -0.90
N VAL A 112 -20.05 -3.14 -0.08
CA VAL A 112 -19.69 -4.49 -0.58
C VAL A 112 -20.86 -5.21 -1.24
N SER A 113 -22.11 -4.86 -0.90
CA SER A 113 -23.30 -5.42 -1.55
C SER A 113 -23.39 -5.15 -3.06
N PHE A 114 -22.69 -4.12 -3.55
CA PHE A 114 -22.58 -3.81 -4.98
C PHE A 114 -21.50 -4.61 -5.70
N VAL A 115 -20.68 -5.37 -4.97
CA VAL A 115 -19.66 -6.26 -5.54
C VAL A 115 -20.24 -7.67 -5.55
N ASN A 116 -20.54 -8.19 -6.75
CA ASN A 116 -21.11 -9.52 -6.88
C ASN A 116 -20.01 -10.57 -6.85
N LEU A 117 -20.04 -11.48 -5.87
CA LEU A 117 -19.13 -12.62 -5.76
C LEU A 117 -19.89 -13.95 -5.88
N LYS A 118 -19.15 -15.07 -5.87
CA LYS A 118 -19.76 -16.37 -5.59
C LYS A 118 -20.24 -16.39 -4.13
N PRO A 119 -21.40 -16.98 -3.80
CA PRO A 119 -21.97 -16.94 -2.44
C PRO A 119 -20.99 -17.40 -1.35
N GLU A 120 -20.18 -18.42 -1.64
CA GLU A 120 -19.16 -18.94 -0.72
C GLU A 120 -18.01 -17.97 -0.42
N LEU A 121 -17.87 -16.87 -1.18
CA LEU A 121 -16.83 -15.86 -1.01
C LEU A 121 -17.31 -14.58 -0.33
N CYS A 122 -18.63 -14.37 -0.19
CA CYS A 122 -19.19 -13.11 0.33
C CYS A 122 -18.71 -12.85 1.77
N ASP A 123 -18.89 -13.81 2.67
CA ASP A 123 -18.47 -13.66 4.08
C ASP A 123 -16.96 -13.38 4.22
N ARG A 124 -16.16 -14.06 3.39
CA ARG A 124 -14.71 -13.86 3.33
C ARG A 124 -14.38 -12.45 2.85
N PHE A 125 -15.01 -11.99 1.77
CA PHE A 125 -14.83 -10.66 1.20
C PHE A 125 -15.18 -9.58 2.22
N ASP A 126 -16.36 -9.64 2.81
CA ASP A 126 -16.87 -8.64 3.76
C ASP A 126 -15.93 -8.49 4.96
N LYS A 127 -15.50 -9.62 5.52
CA LYS A 127 -14.57 -9.69 6.65
C LYS A 127 -13.21 -9.07 6.30
N HIS A 128 -12.61 -9.48 5.19
CA HIS A 128 -11.28 -9.00 4.81
C HIS A 128 -11.31 -7.54 4.32
N PHE A 129 -12.37 -7.12 3.64
CA PHE A 129 -12.55 -5.74 3.18
C PHE A 129 -12.73 -4.79 4.35
N LYS A 130 -13.60 -5.13 5.31
CA LYS A 130 -13.78 -4.39 6.58
C LYS A 130 -12.46 -4.26 7.34
N LYS A 131 -11.72 -5.37 7.53
CA LYS A 131 -10.38 -5.33 8.14
C LYS A 131 -9.41 -4.46 7.35
N TRP A 132 -9.40 -4.58 6.03
CA TRP A 132 -8.49 -3.82 5.16
C TRP A 132 -8.75 -2.32 5.24
N LEU A 133 -10.00 -1.85 5.21
CA LEU A 133 -10.34 -0.43 5.40
C LEU A 133 -9.81 0.10 6.74
N VAL A 134 -10.01 -0.64 7.83
CA VAL A 134 -9.48 -0.25 9.14
C VAL A 134 -7.94 -0.21 9.15
N ARG A 135 -7.28 -1.14 8.44
CA ARG A 135 -5.83 -1.10 8.24
C ARG A 135 -5.38 0.12 7.44
N VAL A 136 -6.15 0.57 6.44
CA VAL A 136 -5.85 1.80 5.69
C VAL A 136 -5.86 3.01 6.62
N VAL A 137 -6.92 3.15 7.42
CA VAL A 137 -7.03 4.22 8.44
C VAL A 137 -5.84 4.18 9.41
N LYS A 138 -5.56 3.01 9.99
CA LYS A 138 -4.46 2.83 10.94
C LYS A 138 -3.10 3.16 10.33
N CYS A 139 -2.86 2.75 9.08
CA CYS A 139 -1.63 3.05 8.32
C CYS A 139 -1.49 4.54 8.02
N ALA A 140 -2.59 5.24 7.73
CA ALA A 140 -2.57 6.67 7.49
C ALA A 140 -2.28 7.49 8.77
N LEU A 141 -2.72 7.00 9.93
CA LEU A 141 -2.71 7.77 11.19
C LEU A 141 -1.60 7.41 12.18
N VAL A 142 -1.07 6.17 12.13
CA VAL A 142 -0.09 5.67 13.11
C VAL A 142 1.27 5.47 12.46
N ASP A 143 2.24 6.33 12.78
CA ASP A 143 3.57 6.39 12.17
C ASP A 143 4.41 5.11 12.35
N SER A 144 4.07 4.26 13.33
CA SER A 144 4.73 2.97 13.60
C SER A 144 4.02 1.77 12.97
N TYR A 145 2.88 1.98 12.32
CA TYR A 145 2.11 0.92 11.69
C TYR A 145 2.19 1.01 10.17
N PHE A 146 2.22 -0.17 9.52
CA PHE A 146 2.09 -0.26 8.08
C PHE A 146 1.22 -1.45 7.68
N ASN A 147 0.41 -1.26 6.66
CA ASN A 147 -0.43 -2.32 6.09
C ASN A 147 0.39 -3.16 5.10
N LYS A 148 0.61 -4.44 5.40
CA LYS A 148 1.39 -5.36 4.54
C LYS A 148 0.56 -5.98 3.43
N GLN A 149 -0.76 -5.85 3.49
CA GLN A 149 -1.72 -6.56 2.66
C GLN A 149 -2.21 -5.67 1.52
N ALA A 150 -2.09 -6.16 0.30
CA ALA A 150 -2.69 -5.60 -0.90
C ALA A 150 -4.03 -6.27 -1.17
N PHE A 151 -5.10 -5.48 -1.35
CA PHE A 151 -6.43 -5.98 -1.64
C PHE A 151 -6.67 -6.00 -3.15
N ILE A 152 -6.85 -7.19 -3.74
CA ILE A 152 -6.88 -7.37 -5.19
C ILE A 152 -8.23 -7.91 -5.67
N LEU A 153 -8.84 -7.19 -6.61
CA LEU A 153 -10.02 -7.65 -7.33
C LEU A 153 -9.60 -8.38 -8.62
N VAL A 154 -10.06 -9.62 -8.77
CA VAL A 154 -9.78 -10.49 -9.91
C VAL A 154 -11.07 -10.67 -10.71
N HIS A 155 -11.05 -10.36 -12.01
CA HIS A 155 -12.17 -10.63 -12.90
C HIS A 155 -11.68 -10.70 -14.34
N ASP A 156 -12.00 -11.78 -15.06
CA ASP A 156 -11.53 -12.11 -16.41
C ASP A 156 -11.90 -11.06 -17.49
N LYS A 157 -13.12 -10.50 -17.45
CA LYS A 157 -13.54 -9.45 -18.38
C LYS A 157 -12.82 -8.13 -18.14
N GLN A 158 -12.31 -7.56 -19.23
CA GLN A 158 -11.88 -6.16 -19.30
C GLN A 158 -13.08 -5.22 -19.11
N ASN A 159 -12.82 -4.01 -18.60
CA ASN A 159 -13.86 -2.99 -18.34
C ASN A 159 -14.96 -3.40 -17.35
N SER A 160 -14.70 -4.37 -16.46
CA SER A 160 -15.66 -4.81 -15.44
C SER A 160 -15.88 -3.82 -14.28
N GLY A 161 -15.32 -2.60 -14.37
CA GLY A 161 -15.46 -1.55 -13.35
C GLY A 161 -14.52 -1.66 -12.15
N LYS A 162 -13.65 -2.68 -12.09
CA LYS A 162 -12.70 -2.91 -10.97
C LYS A 162 -11.84 -1.68 -10.65
N SER A 163 -11.10 -1.17 -11.63
CA SER A 163 -10.20 -0.04 -11.43
C SER A 163 -10.98 1.22 -11.04
N THR A 164 -12.22 1.38 -11.54
CA THR A 164 -13.09 2.48 -11.12
C THR A 164 -13.57 2.34 -9.68
N PHE A 165 -13.90 1.12 -9.24
CA PHE A 165 -14.23 0.85 -7.84
C PHE A 165 -13.03 1.12 -6.93
N CYS A 166 -11.82 0.72 -7.32
CA CYS A 166 -10.59 1.03 -6.58
C CYS A 166 -10.38 2.55 -6.43
N ARG A 167 -10.59 3.31 -7.51
CA ARG A 167 -10.52 4.78 -7.49
C ARG A 167 -11.61 5.41 -6.61
N PHE A 168 -12.82 4.86 -6.62
CA PHE A 168 -13.94 5.34 -5.80
C PHE A 168 -13.66 5.30 -4.30
N LEU A 169 -12.83 4.37 -3.84
CA LEU A 169 -12.44 4.31 -2.43
C LEU A 169 -11.58 5.51 -1.99
N CYS A 170 -10.94 6.21 -2.92
CA CYS A 170 -10.27 7.46 -2.61
C CYS A 170 -11.31 8.57 -2.49
N PRO A 171 -11.50 9.17 -1.30
CA PRO A 171 -12.51 10.20 -1.12
C PRO A 171 -12.16 11.46 -1.92
N PRO A 172 -13.15 12.23 -2.42
CA PRO A 172 -12.90 13.39 -3.27
C PRO A 172 -11.95 14.44 -2.65
N SER A 173 -12.01 14.62 -1.34
CA SER A 173 -11.12 15.51 -0.57
C SER A 173 -9.65 15.08 -0.60
N LEU A 174 -9.39 13.78 -0.80
CA LEU A 174 -8.06 13.19 -0.89
C LEU A 174 -7.72 12.70 -2.31
N LYS A 175 -8.40 13.20 -3.35
CA LYS A 175 -8.18 12.78 -4.75
C LYS A 175 -6.72 12.86 -5.23
N ASN A 176 -5.90 13.72 -4.63
CA ASN A 176 -4.47 13.88 -4.96
C ASN A 176 -3.55 12.91 -4.18
N TYR A 177 -4.13 12.06 -3.32
CA TYR A 177 -3.44 11.10 -2.45
C TYR A 177 -3.73 9.66 -2.88
N ILE A 178 -4.02 9.44 -4.17
CA ILE A 178 -4.04 8.14 -4.81
C ILE A 178 -3.04 8.13 -5.96
N ALA A 179 -2.15 7.13 -5.94
CA ALA A 179 -1.23 6.89 -7.04
C ALA A 179 -1.73 5.71 -7.89
N GLU A 180 -1.57 5.81 -9.20
CA GLU A 180 -1.82 4.71 -10.13
C GLU A 180 -0.51 4.13 -10.62
N ASN A 181 -0.35 2.82 -10.42
CA ASN A 181 0.83 2.03 -10.80
C ASN A 181 2.12 2.47 -10.09
N LEU A 182 2.94 1.49 -9.71
CA LEU A 182 4.28 1.74 -9.19
C LEU A 182 5.28 1.49 -10.30
N SER A 183 5.97 2.53 -10.73
CA SER A 183 7.25 2.38 -11.41
C SER A 183 8.29 1.85 -10.42
N ILE A 184 9.24 1.01 -10.86
CA ILE A 184 10.17 0.27 -9.97
C ILE A 184 11.43 1.09 -9.63
N ASP A 185 11.32 2.40 -9.72
CA ASP A 185 12.42 3.33 -9.51
C ASP A 185 12.45 3.85 -8.06
N LYS A 186 13.26 4.87 -7.79
CA LYS A 186 13.35 5.44 -6.44
C LYS A 186 12.06 6.19 -6.07
N ASP A 187 11.31 6.71 -7.04
CA ASP A 187 10.16 7.57 -6.81
C ASP A 187 8.95 6.80 -6.25
N SER A 188 8.87 5.48 -6.43
CA SER A 188 7.84 4.65 -5.78
C SER A 188 7.95 4.64 -4.25
N ARG A 189 9.10 5.00 -3.67
CA ARG A 189 9.21 5.19 -2.21
C ARG A 189 8.45 6.43 -1.76
N ILE A 190 8.57 7.53 -2.50
CA ILE A 190 7.85 8.76 -2.20
C ILE A 190 6.34 8.49 -2.25
N LEU A 191 5.88 7.72 -3.24
CA LEU A 191 4.46 7.35 -3.34
C LEU A 191 3.92 6.63 -2.09
N LEU A 192 4.75 5.84 -1.39
CA LEU A 192 4.37 5.14 -0.16
C LEU A 192 4.17 6.09 1.04
N THR A 193 4.82 7.25 1.03
CA THR A 193 4.73 8.23 2.11
C THR A 193 3.68 9.29 1.82
N THR A 194 3.49 9.64 0.55
CA THR A 194 2.64 10.76 0.13
C THR A 194 1.20 10.36 -0.21
N ASN A 195 0.88 9.08 -0.38
CA ASN A 195 -0.48 8.64 -0.75
C ASN A 195 -1.19 7.87 0.35
N LEU A 196 -2.52 7.93 0.35
CA LEU A 196 -3.40 7.08 1.15
C LEU A 196 -3.51 5.69 0.51
N LEU A 197 -3.76 5.69 -0.80
CA LEU A 197 -3.96 4.49 -1.60
C LEU A 197 -2.96 4.44 -2.76
N ILE A 198 -2.44 3.26 -3.03
CA ILE A 198 -1.74 2.98 -4.28
C ILE A 198 -2.55 1.92 -5.02
N ASN A 199 -3.09 2.32 -6.17
CA ASN A 199 -3.86 1.46 -7.05
C ASN A 199 -2.91 0.73 -8.01
N LEU A 200 -2.82 -0.58 -7.86
CA LEU A 200 -2.09 -1.49 -8.73
C LEU A 200 -3.04 -1.90 -9.87
N ASP A 201 -3.15 -1.04 -10.88
CA ASP A 201 -3.99 -1.31 -12.04
C ASP A 201 -3.27 -2.33 -12.94
N GLU A 202 -4.05 -3.21 -13.58
CA GLU A 202 -3.56 -4.22 -14.52
C GLU A 202 -2.34 -5.05 -14.06
N LEU A 203 -2.38 -5.62 -12.85
CA LEU A 203 -1.29 -6.45 -12.29
C LEU A 203 -0.81 -7.57 -13.22
N SER A 204 -1.67 -8.07 -14.11
CA SER A 204 -1.35 -9.06 -15.14
C SER A 204 -0.27 -8.63 -16.14
N THR A 205 -0.09 -7.33 -16.33
CA THR A 205 0.93 -6.78 -17.24
C THR A 205 2.33 -6.82 -16.63
N LEU A 206 2.42 -6.95 -15.31
CA LEU A 206 3.68 -6.89 -14.58
C LEU A 206 4.46 -8.19 -14.76
N SER A 207 5.75 -8.05 -15.08
CA SER A 207 6.66 -9.18 -15.14
C SER A 207 6.93 -9.74 -13.74
N LYS A 208 7.45 -10.98 -13.70
CA LYS A 208 7.81 -11.66 -12.44
C LYS A 208 8.76 -10.83 -11.55
N VAL A 209 9.66 -10.06 -12.16
CA VAL A 209 10.59 -9.19 -11.42
C VAL A 209 9.86 -8.05 -10.72
N GLU A 210 8.84 -7.50 -11.37
CA GLU A 210 8.04 -6.38 -10.88
C GLU A 210 7.13 -6.82 -9.73
N ILE A 211 6.48 -7.98 -9.87
CA ILE A 211 5.67 -8.59 -8.81
C ILE A 211 6.53 -8.87 -7.56
N ASN A 212 7.74 -9.37 -7.72
CA ASN A 212 8.66 -9.58 -6.60
C ASN A 212 9.14 -8.26 -5.97
N SER A 213 9.33 -7.22 -6.79
CA SER A 213 9.66 -5.87 -6.31
C SER A 213 8.51 -5.27 -5.50
N LEU A 214 7.26 -5.47 -5.93
CA LEU A 214 6.06 -5.09 -5.16
C LEU A 214 6.02 -5.76 -3.78
N LYS A 215 6.31 -7.07 -3.69
CA LYS A 215 6.37 -7.77 -2.39
C LYS A 215 7.40 -7.19 -1.44
N SER A 216 8.55 -6.76 -1.98
CA SER A 216 9.57 -6.05 -1.21
C SER A 216 9.01 -4.72 -0.71
N LEU A 217 8.34 -3.95 -1.56
CA LEU A 217 7.67 -2.69 -1.17
C LEU A 217 6.59 -2.90 -0.11
N PHE A 218 5.78 -3.96 -0.21
CA PHE A 218 4.75 -4.29 0.78
C PHE A 218 5.31 -4.50 2.19
N SER A 219 6.55 -4.98 2.27
CA SER A 219 7.22 -5.29 3.53
C SER A 219 8.06 -4.15 4.10
N LYS A 220 8.20 -3.02 3.37
CA LYS A 220 8.93 -1.86 3.87
C LYS A 220 8.11 -1.14 4.94
N ASP A 221 8.71 -1.05 6.12
CA ASP A 221 8.18 -0.37 7.31
C ASP A 221 8.35 1.15 7.20
N LYS A 222 9.61 1.62 7.12
CA LYS A 222 9.93 3.05 7.03
C LYS A 222 10.79 3.36 5.83
N ILE A 223 10.69 4.61 5.38
CA ILE A 223 11.43 5.10 4.23
C ILE A 223 12.43 6.12 4.74
N ASN A 224 13.71 5.80 4.57
CA ASN A 224 14.80 6.73 4.81
C ASN A 224 15.09 7.44 3.49
N ASP A 225 14.51 8.63 3.32
CA ASP A 225 14.70 9.44 2.12
C ASP A 225 15.04 10.89 2.48
N ARG A 226 15.50 11.62 1.47
CA ARG A 226 15.75 13.05 1.58
C ARG A 226 14.55 13.80 1.02
N LEU A 227 13.83 14.50 1.89
CA LEU A 227 12.78 15.42 1.43
C LEU A 227 13.40 16.53 0.57
N PRO A 228 12.65 17.03 -0.44
CA PRO A 228 13.01 18.28 -1.11
C PRO A 228 13.32 19.31 -0.03
N TYR A 229 14.47 19.98 -0.16
CA TYR A 229 14.94 21.02 0.76
C TYR A 229 15.50 20.61 2.13
N ASP A 230 15.51 19.33 2.49
CA ASP A 230 16.20 18.88 3.69
C ASP A 230 17.70 18.69 3.43
N ARG A 231 18.53 19.00 4.44
CA ARG A 231 19.99 18.82 4.37
C ARG A 231 20.42 17.39 4.71
N LYS A 232 19.56 16.63 5.40
CA LYS A 232 19.81 15.27 5.86
C LYS A 232 18.62 14.40 5.48
N ASN A 233 18.87 13.10 5.32
CA ASN A 233 17.76 12.17 5.17
C ASN A 233 16.95 12.13 6.47
N SER A 234 15.64 11.99 6.33
CA SER A 234 14.71 11.81 7.43
C SER A 234 13.99 10.47 7.28
N ILE A 235 13.58 9.92 8.41
CA ILE A 235 12.76 8.72 8.43
C ILE A 235 11.31 9.16 8.25
N ILE A 236 10.76 8.92 7.08
CA ILE A 236 9.40 9.30 6.72
C ILE A 236 8.50 8.08 6.98
N PRO A 237 7.41 8.24 7.74
CA PRO A 237 6.48 7.15 7.99
C PRO A 237 5.77 6.77 6.69
N ARG A 238 5.55 5.48 6.51
CA ARG A 238 4.73 4.97 5.43
C ARG A 238 3.25 5.22 5.73
N ARG A 239 2.51 5.73 4.75
CA ARG A 239 1.08 6.05 4.88
C ARG A 239 0.20 5.23 3.94
N ALA A 240 0.76 4.77 2.82
CA ALA A 240 -0.02 4.13 1.76
C ALA A 240 -0.38 2.66 2.04
N SER A 241 -1.62 2.34 1.71
CA SER A 241 -2.13 0.97 1.56
C SER A 241 -2.34 0.62 0.08
N PHE A 242 -2.24 -0.66 -0.24
CA PHE A 242 -2.36 -1.12 -1.63
C PHE A 242 -3.74 -1.70 -1.90
N ILE A 243 -4.29 -1.29 -3.03
CA ILE A 243 -5.45 -1.91 -3.68
C ILE A 243 -5.07 -2.18 -5.13
N GLY A 244 -5.71 -3.14 -5.78
CA GLY A 244 -5.44 -3.37 -7.19
C GLY A 244 -6.49 -4.20 -7.88
N SER A 245 -6.30 -4.33 -9.18
CA SER A 245 -7.15 -5.15 -10.03
C SER A 245 -6.36 -5.89 -11.10
N THR A 246 -6.85 -7.07 -11.46
CA THR A 246 -6.26 -7.89 -12.51
C THR A 246 -7.34 -8.55 -13.37
N ASN A 247 -7.02 -8.73 -14.65
CA ASN A 247 -7.85 -9.47 -15.59
C ASN A 247 -7.40 -10.93 -15.74
N GLN A 248 -6.26 -11.31 -15.16
CA GLN A 248 -5.78 -12.69 -15.17
C GLN A 248 -6.08 -13.37 -13.85
N ALA A 249 -6.63 -14.58 -13.93
CA ALA A 249 -6.74 -15.47 -12.78
C ALA A 249 -5.35 -15.88 -12.30
N GLU A 250 -4.42 -16.19 -13.20
CA GLU A 250 -3.07 -16.62 -12.85
C GLU A 250 -2.07 -15.45 -12.94
N PHE A 251 -1.63 -14.92 -11.80
CA PHE A 251 -0.64 -13.83 -11.75
C PHE A 251 0.35 -13.95 -10.59
N LEU A 252 0.05 -14.78 -9.59
CA LEU A 252 0.94 -14.99 -8.44
C LEU A 252 2.04 -15.99 -8.79
N ASN A 253 3.26 -15.69 -8.37
CA ASN A 253 4.46 -16.44 -8.76
C ASN A 253 5.25 -16.96 -7.56
N ASP A 254 4.58 -17.35 -6.46
CA ASP A 254 5.24 -17.42 -5.15
C ASP A 254 5.70 -18.82 -4.69
N GLU A 255 6.99 -18.91 -4.34
CA GLU A 255 7.60 -20.02 -3.59
C GLU A 255 7.64 -19.77 -2.06
N SER A 256 7.41 -18.52 -1.63
CA SER A 256 7.59 -17.97 -0.27
C SER A 256 6.30 -17.54 0.43
N GLY A 257 5.14 -17.82 -0.19
CA GLY A 257 3.81 -17.55 0.37
C GLY A 257 3.19 -16.23 -0.08
N SER A 258 1.97 -16.30 -0.59
CA SER A 258 1.22 -15.16 -1.14
C SER A 258 0.38 -14.41 -0.09
N VAL A 259 0.72 -14.51 1.21
CA VAL A 259 -0.07 -13.93 2.33
C VAL A 259 -0.34 -12.43 2.19
N ARG A 260 0.58 -11.71 1.52
CA ARG A 260 0.47 -10.26 1.30
C ARG A 260 -0.62 -9.90 0.29
N TRP A 261 -1.08 -10.85 -0.52
CA TRP A 261 -2.13 -10.65 -1.49
C TRP A 261 -3.45 -11.11 -0.89
N LEU A 262 -4.46 -10.25 -0.87
CA LEU A 262 -5.83 -10.61 -0.54
C LEU A 262 -6.62 -10.59 -1.84
N CYS A 263 -6.63 -11.72 -2.54
CA CYS A 263 -7.27 -11.85 -3.84
C CYS A 263 -8.74 -12.26 -3.69
N PHE A 264 -9.60 -11.69 -4.54
CA PHE A 264 -11.02 -11.99 -4.60
C PHE A 264 -11.50 -12.04 -6.04
N GLU A 265 -12.00 -13.20 -6.46
CA GLU A 265 -12.67 -13.36 -7.74
C GLU A 265 -14.08 -12.77 -7.65
N ILE A 266 -14.35 -11.73 -8.44
CA ILE A 266 -15.67 -11.09 -8.53
C ILE A 266 -16.34 -11.46 -9.86
N ARG A 267 -17.67 -11.34 -9.94
CA ARG A 267 -18.50 -11.61 -11.12
C ARG A 267 -18.96 -10.35 -11.85
N SER A 268 -19.19 -9.27 -11.11
CA SER A 268 -19.54 -7.94 -11.63
C SER A 268 -19.56 -6.93 -10.49
N ILE A 269 -19.60 -5.65 -10.84
CA ILE A 269 -19.82 -4.55 -9.90
C ILE A 269 -21.03 -3.76 -10.40
N ASP A 270 -22.02 -3.54 -9.53
CA ASP A 270 -23.16 -2.66 -9.83
C ASP A 270 -22.76 -1.19 -9.63
N TRP A 271 -22.71 -0.44 -10.73
CA TRP A 271 -22.31 0.96 -10.77
C TRP A 271 -23.18 1.92 -9.94
N SER A 272 -24.37 1.49 -9.52
CA SER A 272 -25.27 2.32 -8.70
C SER A 272 -24.69 2.67 -7.32
N TYR A 273 -23.60 2.02 -6.87
CA TYR A 273 -22.86 2.43 -5.68
C TYR A 273 -22.41 3.90 -5.74
N LYS A 274 -22.11 4.43 -6.93
CA LYS A 274 -21.61 5.81 -7.09
C LYS A 274 -22.61 6.87 -6.65
N GLU A 275 -23.90 6.55 -6.78
CA GLU A 275 -25.00 7.46 -6.44
C GLU A 275 -25.59 7.14 -5.07
N LYS A 276 -25.57 5.86 -4.68
CA LYS A 276 -26.19 5.37 -3.44
C LYS A 276 -25.28 5.46 -2.23
N VAL A 277 -23.97 5.26 -2.41
CA VAL A 277 -23.01 5.19 -1.30
C VAL A 277 -22.20 6.49 -1.23
N ASN A 278 -22.24 7.12 -0.05
CA ASN A 278 -21.29 8.16 0.29
C ASN A 278 -20.02 7.52 0.87
N ILE A 279 -18.89 7.65 0.17
CA ILE A 279 -17.60 7.11 0.59
C ILE A 279 -17.14 7.63 1.96
N ASP A 280 -17.51 8.86 2.33
CA ASP A 280 -17.17 9.45 3.62
C ASP A 280 -17.85 8.70 4.78
N ASN A 281 -19.06 8.16 4.58
CA ASN A 281 -19.74 7.35 5.59
C ASN A 281 -19.05 5.99 5.79
N VAL A 282 -18.53 5.40 4.72
CA VAL A 282 -17.74 4.16 4.76
C VAL A 282 -16.45 4.39 5.55
N TRP A 283 -15.75 5.50 5.27
CA TRP A 283 -14.55 5.86 6.02
C TRP A 283 -14.85 6.27 7.46
N ALA A 284 -16.00 6.89 7.74
CA ALA A 284 -16.43 7.23 9.10
C ALA A 284 -16.62 5.97 9.96
N GLN A 285 -17.24 4.94 9.39
CA GLN A 285 -17.37 3.63 10.04
C GLN A 285 -16.00 3.00 10.26
N ALA A 286 -15.13 2.96 9.25
CA ALA A 286 -13.77 2.41 9.37
C ALA A 286 -12.93 3.15 10.44
N TYR A 287 -13.05 4.48 10.50
CA TYR A 287 -12.38 5.32 11.50
C TYR A 287 -12.90 5.06 12.92
N THR A 288 -14.21 4.90 13.08
CA THR A 288 -14.82 4.56 14.37
C THR A 288 -14.37 3.18 14.85
N LEU A 289 -14.32 2.18 13.96
CA LEU A 289 -13.77 0.86 14.25
C LEU A 289 -12.28 0.92 14.65
N TYR A 290 -11.48 1.75 13.98
CA TYR A 290 -10.10 1.99 14.38
C TYR A 290 -10.02 2.56 15.81
N LYS A 291 -10.81 3.59 16.12
CA LYS A 291 -10.82 4.25 17.44
C LYS A 291 -11.30 3.33 18.56
N SER A 292 -12.20 2.39 18.28
CA SER A 292 -12.69 1.42 19.26
C SER A 292 -11.72 0.25 19.51
N GLY A 293 -10.60 0.19 18.79
CA GLY A 293 -9.60 -0.88 18.94
C GLY A 293 -9.96 -2.18 18.21
N PHE A 294 -10.77 -2.10 17.15
CA PHE A 294 -11.11 -3.26 16.31
C PHE A 294 -9.86 -4.02 15.84
N HIS A 295 -9.87 -5.34 16.00
CA HIS A 295 -8.76 -6.19 15.60
C HIS A 295 -8.68 -6.35 14.07
N CYS A 296 -7.97 -5.42 13.42
CA CYS A 296 -7.84 -5.35 11.96
C CYS A 296 -6.72 -6.24 11.39
N ASP A 297 -5.83 -6.75 12.21
CA ASP A 297 -4.75 -7.63 11.76
C ASP A 297 -5.31 -9.03 11.40
N LEU A 298 -4.61 -9.74 10.52
CA LEU A 298 -5.03 -11.09 10.12
C LEU A 298 -4.67 -12.08 11.21
N THR A 299 -5.62 -12.96 11.57
CA THR A 299 -5.34 -14.06 12.50
C THR A 299 -4.54 -15.17 11.80
N PRO A 300 -3.87 -16.07 12.55
CA PRO A 300 -3.17 -17.21 11.95
C PRO A 300 -4.07 -18.08 11.05
N GLU A 301 -5.34 -18.25 11.44
CA GLU A 301 -6.33 -18.99 10.67
C GLU A 301 -6.67 -18.29 9.36
N GLU A 302 -6.90 -16.97 9.40
CA GLU A 302 -7.16 -16.16 8.21
C GLU A 302 -5.95 -16.11 7.26
N ILE A 303 -4.74 -16.11 7.81
CA ILE A 303 -3.51 -16.19 7.00
C ILE A 303 -3.48 -17.54 6.26
N LYS A 304 -3.72 -18.65 6.96
CA LYS A 304 -3.74 -19.99 6.36
C LYS A 304 -4.85 -20.12 5.31
N GLU A 305 -6.05 -19.64 5.61
CA GLU A 305 -7.18 -19.60 4.67
C GLU A 305 -6.83 -18.77 3.43
N ASN A 306 -6.21 -17.61 3.60
CA ASN A 306 -5.79 -16.76 2.49
C ASN A 306 -4.71 -17.42 1.62
N GLU A 307 -3.74 -18.12 2.23
CA GLU A 307 -2.74 -18.87 1.47
C GLU A 307 -3.36 -19.99 0.63
N GLU A 308 -4.31 -20.74 1.20
CA GLU A 308 -5.04 -21.79 0.50
C GLU A 308 -5.81 -21.22 -0.70
N TYR A 309 -6.61 -20.17 -0.45
CA TYR A 309 -7.41 -19.54 -1.51
C TYR A 309 -6.52 -18.94 -2.60
N ASN A 310 -5.37 -18.37 -2.24
CA ASN A 310 -4.45 -17.79 -3.22
C ASN A 310 -3.77 -18.81 -4.14
N ARG A 311 -3.79 -20.10 -3.81
CA ARG A 311 -3.17 -21.13 -4.67
C ARG A 311 -3.76 -21.17 -6.07
N GLN A 312 -5.06 -20.88 -6.20
CA GLN A 312 -5.73 -20.87 -7.50
C GLN A 312 -5.29 -19.73 -8.42
N PHE A 313 -4.66 -18.68 -7.86
CA PHE A 313 -4.14 -17.55 -8.64
C PHE A 313 -2.64 -17.68 -8.94
N ASN A 314 -2.02 -18.80 -8.55
CA ASN A 314 -0.63 -19.08 -8.89
C ASN A 314 -0.51 -19.42 -10.38
N ILE A 315 0.55 -18.93 -11.02
CA ILE A 315 0.88 -19.28 -12.39
C ILE A 315 1.21 -20.76 -12.47
N THR A 316 0.45 -21.47 -13.29
CA THR A 316 0.67 -22.88 -13.57
C THR A 316 1.73 -23.00 -14.67
N THR A 317 2.89 -23.59 -14.38
CA THR A 317 3.89 -23.84 -15.42
C THR A 317 3.59 -25.14 -16.16
N THR A 318 4.06 -25.28 -17.40
CA THR A 318 3.93 -26.53 -18.15
C THR A 318 4.56 -27.71 -17.41
N GLU A 319 5.65 -27.49 -16.67
CA GLU A 319 6.22 -28.52 -15.78
C GLU A 319 5.24 -28.94 -14.68
N PHE A 320 4.51 -28.00 -14.08
CA PHE A 320 3.49 -28.32 -13.07
C PHE A 320 2.40 -29.21 -13.64
N GLU A 321 1.85 -28.86 -14.81
CA GLU A 321 0.80 -29.66 -15.47
C GLU A 321 1.30 -31.06 -15.81
N LEU A 322 2.51 -31.18 -16.35
CA LEU A 322 3.08 -32.45 -16.76
C LEU A 322 3.45 -33.34 -15.56
N ILE A 323 3.99 -32.77 -14.49
CA ILE A 323 4.25 -33.51 -13.25
C ILE A 323 2.93 -33.98 -12.65
N HIS A 324 1.91 -33.11 -12.58
CA HIS A 324 0.61 -33.49 -12.07
C HIS A 324 -0.04 -34.61 -12.91
N LYS A 325 0.14 -34.58 -14.24
CA LYS A 325 -0.36 -35.59 -15.17
C LYS A 325 0.33 -36.94 -15.02
N TYR A 326 1.67 -36.96 -15.00
CA TYR A 326 2.45 -38.20 -15.09
C TYR A 326 2.96 -38.72 -13.74
N LEU A 327 2.90 -37.93 -12.66
CA LEU A 327 3.44 -38.30 -11.35
C LEU A 327 2.45 -38.07 -10.22
N SER A 328 2.52 -38.91 -9.19
CA SER A 328 1.92 -38.69 -7.88
C SER A 328 2.98 -38.75 -6.78
N PRO A 329 2.80 -38.01 -5.67
CA PRO A 329 3.72 -38.04 -4.55
C PRO A 329 3.74 -39.43 -3.91
N GLY A 330 4.95 -39.93 -3.66
CA GLY A 330 5.21 -41.14 -2.89
C GLY A 330 6.08 -40.84 -1.68
N THR A 331 6.32 -41.86 -0.86
CA THR A 331 7.24 -41.80 0.26
C THR A 331 8.15 -43.03 0.22
N ARG A 332 9.21 -43.02 1.04
CA ARG A 332 10.08 -44.19 1.23
C ARG A 332 9.29 -45.40 1.77
N GLU A 333 8.35 -45.16 2.67
CA GLU A 333 7.51 -46.19 3.30
C GLU A 333 6.55 -46.84 2.31
N ASN A 334 6.09 -46.07 1.32
CA ASN A 334 5.12 -46.54 0.34
C ASN A 334 5.82 -47.18 -0.89
N HIS A 335 7.14 -47.37 -0.85
CA HIS A 335 7.96 -47.86 -1.98
C HIS A 335 7.84 -47.01 -3.26
N GLY A 336 7.76 -45.68 -3.12
CA GLY A 336 7.87 -44.78 -4.28
C GLY A 336 9.21 -44.96 -5.02
N CYS A 337 9.25 -44.65 -6.31
CA CYS A 337 10.50 -44.59 -7.05
C CYS A 337 11.25 -43.31 -6.66
N PHE A 338 12.50 -43.42 -6.23
CA PHE A 338 13.32 -42.24 -5.95
C PHE A 338 13.83 -41.64 -7.27
N MET A 339 13.48 -40.38 -7.51
CA MET A 339 13.90 -39.64 -8.70
C MET A 339 14.42 -38.26 -8.30
N THR A 340 15.57 -37.86 -8.83
CA THR A 340 16.05 -36.46 -8.72
C THR A 340 15.21 -35.53 -9.61
N ALA A 341 15.32 -34.22 -9.41
CA ALA A 341 14.65 -33.27 -10.30
C ALA A 341 15.07 -33.45 -11.77
N THR A 342 16.34 -33.80 -12.01
CA THR A 342 16.86 -34.11 -13.34
C THR A 342 16.24 -35.40 -13.90
N ASP A 343 16.09 -36.45 -13.09
CA ASP A 343 15.46 -37.71 -13.52
C ASP A 343 13.99 -37.49 -13.88
N ILE A 344 13.28 -36.67 -13.09
CA ILE A 344 11.89 -36.28 -13.36
C ILE A 344 11.80 -35.50 -14.67
N LEU A 345 12.71 -34.56 -14.91
CA LEU A 345 12.77 -33.81 -16.16
C LEU A 345 12.97 -34.73 -17.36
N LEU A 346 13.92 -35.66 -17.29
CA LEU A 346 14.21 -36.60 -18.37
C LEU A 346 13.02 -37.52 -18.64
N TYR A 347 12.39 -38.04 -17.59
CA TYR A 347 11.20 -38.88 -17.71
C TYR A 347 10.04 -38.14 -18.39
N ILE A 348 9.76 -36.90 -18.00
CA ILE A 348 8.68 -36.12 -18.63
C ILE A 348 9.05 -35.74 -20.08
N ALA A 349 10.32 -35.42 -20.34
CA ALA A 349 10.80 -35.16 -21.70
C ALA A 349 10.60 -36.40 -22.60
N GLU A 350 10.83 -37.60 -22.08
CA GLU A 350 10.56 -38.86 -22.78
C GLU A 350 9.06 -39.06 -23.04
N GLN A 351 8.20 -38.87 -22.03
CA GLN A 351 6.74 -38.99 -22.17
C GLN A 351 6.13 -37.98 -23.16
N THR A 352 6.79 -36.83 -23.36
CA THR A 352 6.36 -35.79 -24.31
C THR A 352 7.05 -35.90 -25.68
N GLY A 353 7.92 -36.91 -25.88
CA GLY A 353 8.68 -37.11 -27.11
C GLY A 353 9.67 -35.98 -27.42
N GLY A 354 10.16 -35.27 -26.40
CA GLY A 354 11.10 -34.15 -26.53
C GLY A 354 10.54 -32.89 -27.16
N LYS A 355 9.21 -32.82 -27.40
CA LYS A 355 8.56 -31.68 -28.07
C LYS A 355 8.39 -30.46 -27.16
N VAL A 356 8.46 -30.65 -25.83
CA VAL A 356 8.29 -29.59 -24.84
C VAL A 356 9.65 -29.31 -24.19
N LYS A 357 10.10 -28.05 -24.23
CA LYS A 357 11.30 -27.61 -23.51
C LYS A 357 10.96 -27.39 -22.04
N LEU A 358 11.53 -28.20 -21.16
CA LEU A 358 11.33 -28.13 -19.72
C LEU A 358 12.54 -27.50 -19.04
N ASN A 359 12.30 -26.76 -17.97
CA ASN A 359 13.37 -26.18 -17.15
C ASN A 359 13.49 -26.92 -15.80
N ASN A 360 14.68 -27.42 -15.47
CA ASN A 360 14.94 -28.14 -14.21
C ASN A 360 14.58 -27.32 -12.96
N ILE A 361 14.77 -25.99 -13.01
CA ILE A 361 14.39 -25.08 -11.92
C ILE A 361 12.86 -25.07 -11.75
N ASN A 362 12.11 -25.05 -12.84
CA ASN A 362 10.64 -25.07 -12.79
C ASN A 362 10.10 -26.44 -12.37
N VAL A 363 10.78 -27.54 -12.72
CA VAL A 363 10.44 -28.89 -12.22
C VAL A 363 10.54 -28.93 -10.69
N GLY A 364 11.65 -28.45 -10.12
CA GLY A 364 11.81 -28.38 -8.67
C GLY A 364 10.73 -27.52 -7.97
N ARG A 365 10.35 -26.39 -8.58
CA ARG A 365 9.26 -25.53 -8.11
C ARG A 365 7.92 -26.23 -8.13
N ALA A 366 7.58 -26.85 -9.26
CA ALA A 366 6.34 -27.58 -9.46
C ALA A 366 6.18 -28.72 -8.44
N LEU A 367 7.24 -29.47 -8.16
CA LEU A 367 7.24 -30.54 -7.15
C LEU A 367 6.92 -29.99 -5.75
N LYS A 368 7.53 -28.86 -5.37
CA LYS A 368 7.24 -28.19 -4.10
C LYS A 368 5.77 -27.72 -4.03
N MET A 369 5.25 -27.12 -5.10
CA MET A 369 3.85 -26.66 -5.16
C MET A 369 2.85 -27.81 -5.10
N LEU A 370 3.16 -28.95 -5.72
CA LEU A 370 2.38 -30.18 -5.66
C LEU A 370 2.59 -30.98 -4.36
N SER A 371 3.29 -30.41 -3.37
CA SER A 371 3.54 -31.02 -2.06
C SER A 371 4.34 -32.34 -2.09
N PHE A 372 5.22 -32.51 -3.07
CA PHE A 372 6.16 -33.65 -3.07
C PHE A 372 7.22 -33.44 -1.99
N ALA A 373 7.37 -34.42 -1.10
CA ALA A 373 8.38 -34.39 -0.04
C ALA A 373 9.79 -34.56 -0.62
N ARG A 374 10.67 -33.60 -0.34
CA ARG A 374 12.09 -33.70 -0.70
C ARG A 374 12.81 -34.58 0.32
N ASP A 375 13.45 -35.64 -0.15
CA ASP A 375 14.18 -36.59 0.69
C ASP A 375 15.64 -36.71 0.23
N LYS A 376 16.50 -37.16 1.14
CA LYS A 376 17.90 -37.45 0.89
C LYS A 376 18.07 -38.95 0.70
N ASN A 377 18.58 -39.34 -0.47
CA ASN A 377 18.92 -40.73 -0.74
C ASN A 377 20.24 -41.09 -0.04
N TYR A 378 20.24 -42.18 0.70
CA TYR A 378 21.44 -42.81 1.26
C TYR A 378 21.66 -44.11 0.48
N PRO A 379 22.88 -44.40 -0.02
CA PRO A 379 24.20 -43.90 0.41
C PRO A 379 24.76 -42.70 -0.39
N ASP A 380 24.20 -42.38 -1.55
CA ASP A 380 24.80 -41.46 -2.54
C ASP A 380 24.72 -39.96 -2.16
N LYS A 381 24.11 -39.63 -1.02
CA LYS A 381 23.93 -38.25 -0.49
C LYS A 381 23.23 -37.27 -1.44
N ASN A 382 22.53 -37.76 -2.46
CA ASN A 382 21.79 -36.93 -3.41
C ASN A 382 20.38 -36.62 -2.92
N TYR A 383 19.87 -35.42 -3.24
CA TYR A 383 18.50 -35.01 -2.91
C TYR A 383 17.54 -35.27 -4.07
N GLY A 384 16.34 -35.76 -3.76
CA GLY A 384 15.32 -36.08 -4.76
C GLY A 384 13.96 -36.28 -4.11
N TYR A 385 13.07 -36.94 -4.85
CA TYR A 385 11.66 -37.08 -4.50
C TYR A 385 11.22 -38.52 -4.73
N PHE A 386 10.42 -39.04 -3.82
CA PHE A 386 9.73 -40.32 -4.02
C PHE A 386 8.46 -40.07 -4.82
N VAL A 387 8.31 -40.75 -5.95
CA VAL A 387 7.20 -40.54 -6.88
C VAL A 387 6.62 -41.88 -7.37
N PHE A 388 5.33 -41.89 -7.69
CA PHE A 388 4.72 -42.94 -8.50
C PHE A 388 4.46 -42.41 -9.90
N LYS A 389 4.77 -43.25 -10.90
CA LYS A 389 4.48 -42.95 -12.31
C LYS A 389 3.01 -43.29 -12.58
N LYS A 390 2.24 -42.29 -13.03
CA LYS A 390 0.87 -42.46 -13.50
C LYS A 390 0.94 -43.00 -14.94
N ILE A 391 0.18 -44.05 -15.21
CA ILE A 391 0.07 -44.69 -16.54
C ILE A 391 -0.83 -43.85 -17.43
#